data_AF-A0A1M6SUT5-F1
#
_entry.id   AF-A0A1M6SUT5-F1
#
_cell.length_a   1.000
_cell.length_b   1.000
_cell.length_c   1.000
_cell.angle_alpha   90.00
_cell.angle_beta   90.00
_cell.angle_gamma   90.00
#
_symmetry.space_group_name_H-M   'P 1'
#
loop_
_entity.id
_entity.type
_entity.pdbx_description
1 polymer ?
#
loop_
_entity_poly.entity_id
_entity_poly.type
_entity_poly.pdbx_seq_one_letter_code
_entity_poly.pdbx_strand_id
1 'polypeptide(L)'
;MNFILDFVKQGGYIGYILVALNFIGYAIIIWKVISLIVFNKTVQPRLTDKVIHRVVTCNTDHHIITESIRTEIGLAFSPLTKGLTTVENIASISPMLGLLGTVVGIFNAFTVIAASGLDDPSAFATGIKFALVTTVLGLVVAIPHVIAFNYLNARMEQEQDEVENQVLLHLGKTLQERDAKRTESRNG
;
A
#
# COMPACT_ATOMS: atom_id res chain seq x y z
N MET A 1 25.96 -10.29 -21.46
CA MET A 1 26.38 -10.65 -20.09
C MET A 1 25.36 -10.06 -19.12
N ASN A 2 24.28 -10.77 -18.83
CA ASN A 2 23.17 -10.23 -18.03
C ASN A 2 23.44 -10.55 -16.55
N PHE A 3 24.26 -9.74 -15.90
CA PHE A 3 24.63 -9.87 -14.48
C PHE A 3 23.43 -10.17 -13.57
N ILE A 4 22.29 -9.54 -13.83
CA ILE A 4 21.04 -9.74 -13.07
C ILE A 4 20.49 -11.16 -13.26
N LEU A 5 20.51 -11.70 -14.48
CA LEU A 5 20.03 -13.07 -14.74
C LEU A 5 20.92 -14.11 -14.08
N ASP A 6 22.23 -13.87 -14.04
CA ASP A 6 23.17 -14.77 -13.37
C ASP A 6 23.02 -14.69 -11.84
N PHE A 7 22.66 -13.51 -11.31
CA PHE A 7 22.35 -13.31 -9.89
C PHE A 7 21.06 -14.05 -9.47
N VAL A 8 20.00 -13.95 -10.27
CA VAL A 8 18.72 -14.64 -9.99
C VAL A 8 18.88 -16.16 -10.07
N LYS A 9 19.62 -16.66 -11.07
CA LYS A 9 19.90 -18.10 -11.20
C LYS A 9 20.62 -18.67 -9.97
N GLN A 10 21.48 -17.89 -9.33
CA GLN A 10 22.19 -18.29 -8.11
C GLN A 10 21.28 -18.37 -6.88
N GLY A 11 20.15 -17.66 -6.86
CA GLY A 11 19.13 -17.76 -5.81
C GLY A 11 18.14 -18.92 -6.01
N GLY A 12 18.29 -19.72 -7.07
CA GLY A 12 17.45 -20.87 -7.39
C GLY A 12 15.94 -20.56 -7.38
N TYR A 13 15.14 -21.50 -6.90
CA TYR A 13 13.68 -21.39 -6.87
C TYR A 13 13.18 -20.16 -6.09
N ILE A 14 13.82 -19.84 -4.96
CA ILE A 14 13.45 -18.68 -4.12
C ILE A 14 13.70 -17.38 -4.89
N GLY A 15 14.81 -17.29 -5.62
CA GLY A 15 15.12 -16.16 -6.49
C GLY A 15 14.05 -15.92 -7.55
N TYR A 16 13.57 -16.98 -8.22
CA TYR A 16 12.50 -16.86 -9.22
C TYR A 16 11.17 -16.38 -8.61
N ILE A 17 10.81 -16.87 -7.41
CA ILE A 17 9.62 -16.42 -6.69
C ILE A 17 9.71 -14.91 -6.38
N LEU A 18 10.86 -14.45 -5.86
CA LEU A 18 11.08 -13.03 -5.55
C LEU A 18 10.97 -12.14 -6.79
N VAL A 19 11.51 -12.58 -7.92
CA VAL A 19 11.37 -11.86 -9.19
C VAL A 19 9.91 -11.81 -9.65
N ALA A 20 9.17 -12.91 -9.56
CA ALA A 20 7.75 -12.92 -9.90
C ALA A 20 6.95 -11.95 -9.00
N LEU A 21 7.19 -11.96 -7.68
CA LEU A 21 6.58 -11.01 -6.74
C LEU A 21 6.93 -9.56 -7.08
N ASN A 22 8.17 -9.29 -7.51
CA ASN A 22 8.60 -7.96 -7.90
C ASN A 22 7.82 -7.43 -9.11
N PHE A 23 7.64 -8.24 -10.16
CA PHE A 23 6.84 -7.85 -11.32
C PHE A 23 5.37 -7.62 -10.97
N ILE A 24 4.78 -8.50 -10.16
CA ILE A 24 3.40 -8.37 -9.69
C ILE A 24 3.22 -7.09 -8.87
N GLY A 25 4.13 -6.84 -7.93
CA GLY A 25 4.08 -5.66 -7.07
C GLY A 25 4.24 -4.36 -7.86
N TYR A 26 5.19 -4.28 -8.79
CA TYR A 26 5.31 -3.12 -9.68
C TYR A 26 4.08 -2.90 -10.56
N ALA A 27 3.49 -3.96 -11.10
CA ALA A 27 2.26 -3.84 -11.89
C ALA A 27 1.11 -3.24 -11.06
N ILE A 28 0.96 -3.70 -9.81
CA ILE A 28 -0.05 -3.15 -8.88
C ILE A 28 0.26 -1.71 -8.51
N ILE A 29 1.53 -1.38 -8.21
CA ILE A 29 1.95 0.00 -7.88
C ILE A 29 1.62 0.95 -9.03
N ILE A 30 1.99 0.60 -10.27
CA ILE A 30 1.70 1.43 -11.46
C ILE A 30 0.19 1.59 -11.64
N TRP A 31 -0.57 0.49 -11.56
CA TRP A 31 -2.03 0.54 -11.62
C TRP A 31 -2.62 1.47 -10.56
N LYS A 32 -2.07 1.43 -9.34
CA LYS A 32 -2.55 2.21 -8.21
C LYS A 32 -2.21 3.69 -8.33
N VAL A 33 -1.00 4.02 -8.78
CA VAL A 33 -0.59 5.40 -9.09
C VAL A 33 -1.54 6.01 -10.13
N ILE A 34 -1.86 5.27 -11.19
CA ILE A 34 -2.83 5.73 -12.21
C ILE A 34 -4.22 5.91 -11.59
N SER A 35 -4.70 4.92 -10.83
CA SER A 35 -6.00 4.99 -10.15
C SER A 35 -6.10 6.19 -9.22
N LEU A 36 -5.03 6.55 -8.50
CA LEU A 36 -4.99 7.67 -7.58
C LEU A 36 -5.01 9.02 -8.30
N ILE A 37 -4.27 9.15 -9.41
CA ILE A 37 -4.28 10.34 -10.26
C ILE A 37 -5.67 10.55 -10.89
N VAL A 38 -6.31 9.48 -11.38
CA VAL A 38 -7.64 9.53 -11.99
C VAL A 38 -8.71 9.89 -10.95
N PHE A 39 -8.64 9.33 -9.74
CA PHE A 39 -9.55 9.65 -8.65
C PHE A 39 -9.45 11.13 -8.24
N ASN A 40 -8.23 11.65 -8.05
CA ASN A 40 -8.01 13.04 -7.68
C ASN A 40 -8.55 14.02 -8.75
N LYS A 41 -8.35 13.73 -10.04
CA LYS A 41 -8.81 14.62 -11.12
C LYS A 41 -10.30 14.49 -11.50
N THR A 42 -10.92 13.33 -11.29
CA THR A 42 -12.27 13.04 -11.84
C THR A 42 -13.35 12.92 -10.76
N VAL A 43 -12.98 12.47 -9.55
CA VAL A 43 -13.96 12.07 -8.53
C VAL A 43 -14.15 13.13 -7.46
N GLN A 44 -13.09 13.82 -7.01
CA GLN A 44 -13.19 14.91 -6.03
C GLN A 44 -14.32 15.92 -6.35
N PRO A 45 -14.40 16.54 -7.55
CA PRO A 45 -15.44 17.55 -7.82
C PRO A 45 -16.87 16.96 -7.84
N ARG A 46 -17.02 15.67 -8.17
CA ARG A 46 -18.34 15.00 -8.21
C ARG A 46 -18.79 14.45 -6.86
N LEU A 47 -17.85 14.12 -5.97
CA LEU A 47 -18.14 13.57 -4.65
C LEU A 47 -18.54 14.70 -3.69
N THR A 48 -17.82 15.82 -3.73
CA THR A 48 -18.13 17.02 -2.95
C THR A 48 -19.55 17.51 -3.25
N ASP A 49 -19.96 17.61 -4.53
CA ASP A 49 -21.33 18.02 -4.88
C ASP A 49 -22.41 17.02 -4.43
N LYS A 50 -22.15 15.70 -4.56
CA LYS A 50 -23.12 14.67 -4.14
C LYS A 50 -23.31 14.60 -2.63
N VAL A 51 -22.23 14.73 -1.87
CA VAL A 51 -22.26 14.70 -0.40
C VAL A 51 -22.87 16.00 0.13
N ILE A 52 -22.49 17.16 -0.42
CA ILE A 52 -23.08 18.46 -0.05
C ILE A 52 -24.60 18.43 -0.27
N HIS A 53 -25.07 17.97 -1.44
CA HIS A 53 -26.52 17.93 -1.71
C HIS A 53 -27.28 17.01 -0.76
N ARG A 54 -26.69 15.88 -0.34
CA ARG A 54 -27.35 14.92 0.57
C ARG A 54 -27.36 15.44 2.01
N VAL A 55 -26.26 16.05 2.46
CA VAL A 55 -26.11 16.64 3.79
C VAL A 55 -27.03 17.85 3.99
N VAL A 56 -27.17 18.72 2.99
CA VAL A 56 -28.07 19.89 3.06
C VAL A 56 -29.56 19.50 3.23
N THR A 57 -29.91 18.28 2.79
CA THR A 57 -31.29 17.75 2.81
C THR A 57 -31.65 17.07 4.15
N CYS A 58 -30.68 16.61 4.94
CA CYS A 58 -30.95 15.94 6.22
C CYS A 58 -31.14 16.96 7.37
N ASN A 59 -32.35 16.98 7.92
CA ASN A 59 -32.80 17.85 9.01
C ASN A 59 -32.54 17.21 10.40
N THR A 60 -31.30 16.81 10.73
CA THR A 60 -31.01 16.04 11.96
C THR A 60 -29.78 16.56 12.71
N ASP A 61 -29.67 16.22 14.01
CA ASP A 61 -28.65 16.65 14.96
C ASP A 61 -27.21 16.58 14.42
N HIS A 62 -26.47 17.64 14.70
CA HIS A 62 -25.15 17.94 14.15
C HIS A 62 -24.13 16.79 14.31
N HIS A 63 -24.21 16.05 15.43
CA HIS A 63 -23.26 14.99 15.75
C HIS A 63 -23.50 13.70 14.95
N ILE A 64 -24.75 13.41 14.58
CA ILE A 64 -25.09 12.20 13.80
C ILE A 64 -24.75 12.41 12.32
N ILE A 65 -24.87 13.64 11.82
CA ILE A 65 -24.53 13.99 10.44
C ILE A 65 -23.01 13.88 10.19
N THR A 66 -22.18 14.39 11.09
CA THR A 66 -20.70 14.31 10.97
C THR A 66 -20.22 12.86 10.88
N GLU A 67 -20.75 11.98 11.74
CA GLU A 67 -20.38 10.55 11.74
C GLU A 67 -20.86 9.82 10.47
N SER A 68 -22.04 10.18 9.98
CA SER A 68 -22.59 9.63 8.74
C SER A 68 -21.75 10.05 7.52
N ILE A 69 -21.31 11.31 7.47
CA ILE A 69 -20.41 11.84 6.43
C ILE A 69 -19.08 11.08 6.43
N ARG A 70 -18.46 10.94 7.61
CA ARG A 70 -17.19 10.22 7.75
C ARG A 70 -17.31 8.76 7.28
N THR A 71 -18.43 8.11 7.61
CA THR A 71 -18.72 6.75 7.14
C THR A 71 -18.89 6.68 5.62
N GLU A 72 -19.67 7.58 5.01
CA GLU A 72 -19.86 7.61 3.55
C GLU A 72 -18.55 7.89 2.79
N ILE A 73 -17.74 8.84 3.27
CA ILE A 73 -16.42 9.14 2.71
C ILE A 73 -15.52 7.89 2.84
N GLY A 74 -15.43 7.27 4.02
CA GLY A 74 -14.65 6.05 4.21
C GLY A 74 -15.05 4.92 3.26
N LEU A 75 -16.36 4.72 3.03
CA LEU A 75 -16.86 3.73 2.08
C LEU A 75 -16.49 4.06 0.62
N ALA A 76 -16.44 5.34 0.25
CA ALA A 76 -16.01 5.77 -1.08
C ALA A 76 -14.50 5.55 -1.31
N PHE A 77 -13.68 5.67 -0.26
CA PHE A 77 -12.24 5.43 -0.30
C PHE A 77 -11.86 3.95 -0.11
N SER A 78 -12.74 3.10 0.43
CA SER A 78 -12.49 1.67 0.64
C SER A 78 -12.02 0.89 -0.62
N PRO A 79 -12.55 1.12 -1.84
CA PRO A 79 -12.02 0.49 -3.05
C PRO A 79 -10.60 0.95 -3.40
N LEU A 80 -10.20 2.16 -2.97
CA LEU A 80 -8.84 2.67 -3.16
C LEU A 80 -7.86 2.04 -2.17
N THR A 81 -8.28 1.57 -1.00
CA THR A 81 -7.39 0.80 -0.13
C THR A 81 -7.20 -0.64 -0.63
N LYS A 82 -8.20 -1.21 -1.34
CA LYS A 82 -8.09 -2.55 -1.94
C LYS A 82 -6.93 -2.64 -2.94
N GLY A 83 -6.04 -3.61 -2.74
CA GLY A 83 -4.83 -3.84 -3.54
C GLY A 83 -3.57 -3.19 -2.97
N LEU A 84 -3.69 -2.18 -2.11
CA LEU A 84 -2.53 -1.64 -1.38
C LEU A 84 -2.00 -2.65 -0.37
N THR A 85 -2.90 -3.40 0.27
CA THR A 85 -2.57 -4.55 1.15
C THR A 85 -1.75 -5.61 0.42
N THR A 86 -1.93 -5.79 -0.89
CA THR A 86 -1.10 -6.74 -1.64
C THR A 86 0.34 -6.24 -1.76
N VAL A 87 0.55 -4.94 -1.98
CA VAL A 87 1.89 -4.33 -2.01
C VAL A 87 2.54 -4.43 -0.63
N GLU A 88 1.79 -4.17 0.44
CA GLU A 88 2.21 -4.34 1.84
C GLU A 88 2.65 -5.78 2.14
N ASN A 89 1.86 -6.75 1.70
CA ASN A 89 2.17 -8.16 1.86
C ASN A 89 3.44 -8.55 1.10
N ILE A 90 3.62 -8.07 -0.14
CA ILE A 90 4.86 -8.30 -0.90
C ILE A 90 6.05 -7.68 -0.17
N ALA A 91 5.90 -6.46 0.33
CA ALA A 91 6.94 -5.76 1.08
C ALA A 91 7.35 -6.52 2.35
N SER A 92 6.40 -7.13 3.05
CA SER A 92 6.63 -7.86 4.30
C SER A 92 7.13 -9.29 4.10
N ILE A 93 6.63 -9.99 3.06
CA ILE A 93 6.97 -11.40 2.80
C ILE A 93 8.31 -11.54 2.07
N SER A 94 8.71 -10.56 1.23
CA SER A 94 9.96 -10.64 0.45
C SER A 94 11.23 -10.82 1.32
N PRO A 95 11.42 -10.09 2.44
CA PRO A 95 12.54 -10.33 3.35
C PRO A 95 12.48 -11.71 4.01
N MET A 96 11.27 -12.17 4.37
CA MET A 96 11.07 -13.49 4.99
C MET A 96 11.45 -14.61 4.03
N LEU A 97 11.13 -14.47 2.74
CA LEU A 97 11.58 -15.41 1.69
C LEU A 97 13.10 -15.37 1.51
N GLY A 98 13.72 -14.19 1.58
CA GLY A 98 15.18 -14.05 1.56
C GLY A 98 15.84 -14.73 2.76
N LEU A 99 15.26 -14.60 3.95
CA LEU A 99 15.73 -15.28 5.16
C LEU A 99 15.55 -16.80 5.04
N LEU A 100 14.42 -17.27 4.49
CA LEU A 100 14.22 -18.69 4.20
C LEU A 100 15.33 -19.23 3.29
N GLY A 101 15.71 -18.47 2.28
CA GLY A 101 16.83 -18.83 1.40
C GLY A 101 18.17 -18.95 2.14
N THR A 102 18.40 -18.15 3.18
CA THR A 102 19.60 -18.34 4.03
C THR A 102 19.59 -19.65 4.78
N VAL A 103 18.44 -20.01 5.36
CA VAL A 103 18.29 -21.25 6.11
C VAL A 103 18.51 -22.45 5.19
N VAL A 104 17.91 -22.42 4.00
CA VAL A 104 18.08 -23.48 2.99
C VAL A 104 19.53 -23.55 2.48
N GLY A 105 20.17 -22.42 2.21
CA GLY A 105 21.55 -22.38 1.73
C GLY A 105 22.55 -22.90 2.74
N ILE A 106 22.40 -22.48 4.01
CA ILE A 106 23.23 -22.97 5.12
C ILE A 106 22.99 -24.46 5.36
N PHE A 107 21.73 -24.91 5.33
CA PHE A 107 21.38 -26.34 5.47
C PHE A 107 22.07 -27.20 4.40
N ASN A 108 22.01 -26.77 3.14
CA ASN A 108 22.69 -27.45 2.04
C ASN A 108 24.21 -27.46 2.21
N ALA A 109 24.79 -26.33 2.63
CA ALA A 109 26.23 -26.22 2.88
C ALA A 109 26.71 -27.21 3.97
N PHE A 110 25.96 -27.36 5.06
CA PHE A 110 26.27 -28.34 6.10
C PHE A 110 26.05 -29.79 5.67
N THR A 111 25.09 -30.05 4.79
CA THR A 111 24.87 -31.39 4.25
C THR A 111 26.05 -31.85 3.39
N VAL A 112 26.64 -30.95 2.61
CA VAL A 112 27.88 -31.22 1.86
C VAL A 112 29.03 -31.57 2.79
N ILE A 113 29.24 -30.78 3.85
CA ILE A 113 30.27 -31.04 4.87
C ILE A 113 30.05 -32.41 5.54
N ALA A 114 28.81 -32.74 5.90
CA ALA A 114 28.49 -34.01 6.55
C ALA A 114 28.77 -35.22 5.64
N ALA A 115 28.59 -35.08 4.33
CA ALA A 115 28.77 -36.15 3.36
C ALA A 115 30.23 -36.31 2.88
N SER A 116 30.95 -35.20 2.68
CA SER A 116 32.26 -35.18 1.99
C SER A 116 33.39 -34.65 2.87
N GLY A 117 33.12 -34.29 4.12
CA GLY A 117 34.08 -33.60 4.98
C GLY A 117 34.36 -32.18 4.49
N LEU A 118 35.48 -31.62 4.95
CA LEU A 118 35.96 -30.28 4.55
C LEU A 118 36.80 -30.31 3.26
N ASP A 119 36.84 -31.45 2.56
CA ASP A 119 37.71 -31.69 1.42
C ASP A 119 37.20 -31.03 0.12
N ASP A 120 35.93 -30.61 0.06
CA ASP A 120 35.37 -29.79 -1.02
C ASP A 120 34.86 -28.42 -0.52
N PRO A 121 35.75 -27.43 -0.37
CA PRO A 121 35.38 -26.06 0.00
C PRO A 121 34.50 -25.35 -1.04
N SER A 122 34.55 -25.78 -2.30
CA SER A 122 33.83 -25.12 -3.41
C SER A 122 32.32 -25.38 -3.32
N ALA A 123 31.93 -26.62 -3.06
CA ALA A 123 30.53 -26.96 -2.86
C ALA A 123 29.95 -26.28 -1.61
N PHE A 124 30.72 -26.20 -0.52
CA PHE A 124 30.34 -25.44 0.68
C PHE A 124 30.13 -23.94 0.36
N ALA A 125 31.09 -23.31 -0.32
CA ALA A 125 31.01 -21.90 -0.70
C ALA A 125 29.79 -21.60 -1.59
N THR A 126 29.38 -22.56 -2.42
CA THR A 126 28.20 -22.43 -3.28
C THR A 126 26.90 -22.34 -2.47
N GLY A 127 26.74 -23.14 -1.40
CA GLY A 127 25.56 -23.07 -0.52
C GLY A 127 25.46 -21.75 0.25
N ILE A 128 26.60 -21.24 0.73
CA ILE A 128 26.65 -19.93 1.40
C ILE A 128 26.39 -18.79 0.41
N LYS A 129 26.91 -18.89 -0.81
CA LYS A 129 26.65 -17.91 -1.87
C LYS A 129 25.15 -17.85 -2.21
N PHE A 130 24.49 -19.01 -2.32
CA PHE A 130 23.03 -19.09 -2.49
C PHE A 130 22.30 -18.34 -1.37
N ALA A 131 22.67 -18.60 -0.10
CA ALA A 131 22.08 -17.95 1.07
C ALA A 131 22.15 -16.42 0.96
N LEU A 132 23.35 -15.87 0.73
CA LEU A 132 23.56 -14.43 0.65
C LEU A 132 22.80 -13.78 -0.51
N VAL A 133 22.80 -14.42 -1.68
CA VAL A 133 22.10 -13.90 -2.87
C VAL A 133 20.60 -13.82 -2.63
N THR A 134 19.99 -14.83 -2.02
CA THR A 134 18.55 -14.82 -1.72
C THR A 134 18.14 -13.71 -0.75
N THR A 135 18.97 -13.38 0.25
CA THR A 135 18.72 -12.25 1.15
C THR A 135 18.78 -10.93 0.43
N VAL A 136 19.82 -10.71 -0.38
CA VAL A 136 19.98 -9.48 -1.15
C VAL A 136 18.79 -9.29 -2.08
N LEU A 137 18.36 -10.34 -2.79
CA LEU A 137 17.17 -10.28 -3.63
C LEU A 137 15.91 -9.93 -2.82
N GLY A 138 15.71 -10.55 -1.66
CA GLY A 138 14.56 -10.27 -0.79
C GLY A 138 14.49 -8.80 -0.37
N LEU A 139 15.63 -8.21 -0.01
CA LEU A 139 15.74 -6.79 0.37
C LEU A 139 15.54 -5.86 -0.82
N VAL A 140 16.15 -6.17 -1.97
CA VAL A 140 16.00 -5.37 -3.20
C VAL A 140 14.54 -5.31 -3.65
N VAL A 141 13.77 -6.38 -3.43
CA VAL A 141 12.33 -6.37 -3.67
C VAL A 141 11.59 -5.61 -2.56
N ALA A 142 11.88 -5.88 -1.29
CA ALA A 142 11.11 -5.30 -0.17
C ALA A 142 11.20 -3.77 -0.07
N ILE A 143 12.40 -3.21 -0.12
CA ILE A 143 12.66 -1.78 0.11
C ILE A 143 11.80 -0.86 -0.77
N PRO A 144 11.79 -1.01 -2.11
CA PRO A 144 10.96 -0.16 -2.96
C PRO A 144 9.46 -0.36 -2.73
N HIS A 145 9.02 -1.57 -2.36
CA HIS A 145 7.62 -1.85 -2.09
C HIS A 145 7.15 -1.21 -0.78
N VAL A 146 7.97 -1.22 0.27
CA VAL A 146 7.69 -0.50 1.53
C VAL A 146 7.54 1.00 1.26
N ILE A 147 8.49 1.58 0.53
CA ILE A 147 8.47 3.02 0.21
C ILE A 147 7.22 3.38 -0.60
N ALA A 148 6.92 2.60 -1.64
CA ALA A 148 5.74 2.82 -2.48
C ALA A 148 4.43 2.68 -1.69
N PHE A 149 4.32 1.65 -0.85
CA PHE A 149 3.15 1.45 0.02
C PHE A 149 2.95 2.63 0.95
N ASN A 150 3.98 3.03 1.71
CA ASN A 150 3.90 4.14 2.67
C ASN A 150 3.52 5.45 1.98
N TYR A 151 4.13 5.75 0.83
CA TYR A 151 3.83 6.96 0.07
C TYR A 151 2.39 6.99 -0.44
N LEU A 152 1.93 5.89 -1.05
CA LEU A 152 0.57 5.79 -1.58
C LEU A 152 -0.47 5.81 -0.47
N ASN A 153 -0.21 5.16 0.66
CA ASN A 153 -1.12 5.14 1.80
C ASN A 153 -1.29 6.54 2.39
N ALA A 154 -0.17 7.22 2.67
CA ALA A 154 -0.17 8.59 3.18
C ALA A 154 -0.88 9.55 2.22
N ARG A 155 -0.67 9.39 0.91
CA ARG A 155 -1.34 10.22 -0.09
C ARG A 155 -2.86 9.99 -0.11
N MET A 156 -3.32 8.75 0.06
CA MET A 156 -4.76 8.45 0.11
C MET A 156 -5.42 9.00 1.38
N GLU A 157 -4.74 8.90 2.52
CA GLU A 157 -5.22 9.46 3.79
C GLU A 157 -5.36 10.98 3.71
N GLN A 158 -4.34 11.67 3.17
CA GLN A 158 -4.42 13.12 2.92
C GLN A 158 -5.59 13.52 2.02
N GLU A 159 -5.86 12.74 0.97
CA GLU A 159 -6.98 13.01 0.06
C GLU A 159 -8.34 12.77 0.74
N GLN A 160 -8.42 11.78 1.63
CA GLN A 160 -9.62 11.52 2.42
C GLN A 160 -9.90 12.67 3.41
N ASP A 161 -8.86 13.12 4.12
CA ASP A 161 -8.96 14.22 5.09
C ASP A 161 -9.33 15.55 4.43
N GLU A 162 -8.80 15.83 3.23
CA GLU A 162 -9.15 17.03 2.46
C GLU A 162 -10.64 17.04 2.08
N VAL A 163 -11.17 15.91 1.58
CA VAL A 163 -12.60 15.79 1.24
C VAL A 163 -13.47 15.92 2.49
N GLU A 164 -13.07 15.31 3.61
CA GLU A 164 -13.80 15.42 4.89
C GLU A 164 -13.86 16.88 5.37
N ASN A 165 -12.73 17.58 5.39
CA ASN A 165 -12.66 18.99 5.79
C ASN A 165 -13.51 19.89 4.90
N GLN A 166 -13.49 19.70 3.57
CA GLN A 166 -14.31 20.49 2.65
C GLN A 166 -15.82 20.34 2.93
N VAL A 167 -16.27 19.11 3.17
CA VAL A 167 -17.69 18.84 3.49
C VAL A 167 -18.09 19.48 4.82
N LEU A 168 -17.25 19.36 5.86
CA LEU A 168 -17.53 19.92 7.18
C LEU A 168 -17.56 21.46 7.16
N LEU A 169 -16.64 22.10 6.43
CA LEU A 169 -16.64 23.56 6.28
C LEU A 169 -17.89 24.06 5.55
N HIS A 170 -18.35 23.34 4.51
CA HIS A 170 -19.56 23.72 3.78
C HIS A 170 -20.82 23.54 4.63
N LEU A 171 -20.89 22.47 5.43
CA LEU A 171 -21.95 22.24 6.39
C LEU A 171 -22.01 23.36 7.44
N GLY A 172 -20.88 23.74 8.03
CA GLY A 172 -20.80 24.82 9.01
C GLY A 172 -21.32 26.16 8.47
N LYS A 173 -20.94 26.53 7.24
CA LYS A 173 -21.44 27.76 6.57
C LYS A 173 -22.95 27.72 6.34
N THR A 174 -23.47 26.59 5.87
CA THR A 174 -24.91 26.43 5.58
C THR A 174 -25.75 26.53 6.85
N LEU A 175 -25.25 26.03 7.98
CA LEU A 175 -25.91 26.15 9.28
C LEU A 175 -25.92 27.59 9.78
N GLN A 176 -24.79 28.31 9.68
CA GLN A 176 -24.73 29.73 10.04
C GLN A 176 -25.72 30.58 9.23
N GLU A 177 -25.86 30.35 7.93
CA GLU A 177 -26.85 31.03 7.08
C GLU A 177 -28.29 30.72 7.49
N ARG A 178 -28.58 29.48 7.90
CA ARG A 178 -29.91 29.06 8.39
C ARG A 178 -30.24 29.71 9.74
N ASP A 179 -29.28 29.77 10.66
CA ASP A 179 -29.48 30.39 11.97
C ASP A 179 -29.66 31.90 11.88
N ALA A 180 -28.92 32.56 10.98
CA ALA A 180 -29.13 33.97 10.66
C ALA A 180 -30.56 34.25 10.15
N LYS A 181 -31.03 33.46 9.17
CA LYS A 181 -32.41 33.58 8.64
C LYS A 181 -33.49 33.27 9.67
N ARG A 182 -33.28 32.29 10.56
CA ARG A 182 -34.21 32.01 11.67
C ARG A 182 -34.30 33.15 12.66
N THR A 183 -33.19 33.83 12.93
CA THR A 183 -33.13 34.96 13.86
C THR A 183 -33.85 36.18 13.27
N GLU A 184 -33.67 36.44 11.97
CA GLU A 184 -34.40 37.51 11.25
C GLU A 184 -35.91 37.23 11.19
N SER A 185 -36.32 35.99 10.88
CA SER A 185 -37.74 35.62 10.80
C SER A 185 -38.47 35.62 12.16
N ARG A 186 -37.74 35.64 13.29
CA ARG A 186 -38.35 35.75 14.63
C ARG A 186 -38.51 37.20 15.09
N ASN A 187 -37.80 38.13 14.45
CA ASN A 187 -37.77 39.53 14.83
C ASN A 187 -38.55 40.45 13.87
N GLY A 188 -39.11 39.91 12.78
CA GLY A 188 -40.03 40.59 11.86
C GLY A 188 -41.46 40.08 11.99
#